data_AF-A0A6I7N7U4-F1
#
_entry.id   AF-A0A6I7N7U4-F1
#
_cell.length_a   1.000
_cell.length_b   1.000
_cell.length_c   1.000
_cell.angle_alpha   90.00
_cell.angle_beta   90.00
_cell.angle_gamma   90.00
#
_symmetry.space_group_name_H-M   'P 1'
#
loop_
_entity.id
_entity.type
_entity.pdbx_description
1 polymer ?
#
loop_
_entity_poly.entity_id
_entity_poly.type
_entity_poly.pdbx_seq_one_letter_code
_entity_poly.pdbx_strand_id
1 'polypeptide(L)'
;MREWWKSGAPWIWLNGGAVTISMIMVFGLLLLILVRGFGNFWPHPVLETEYMAPGADTAVRVVGELRRSEMLTGQAMREAGVDIPEDQLLVQRHLIKMGNRDVTGRDFGYFIDDFLEEWRYPKDMAVLERREWGDFFGKPLRLLERGNTVAVGDALWPEFQQRLRRSNDLFDEIRGIERGAIGNVNFRIERVRLDRRRAELRGTLTAELEAELQQRRQALDAEYAVLEQRLNQLYADAARDSIVMRAADGSEVTIRLADIVKAWQPNAMSVPA
;
A
#
# COMPACT_ATOMS: atom_id res chain seq x y z
N MET A 1 -63.53 5.13 26.45
CA MET A 1 -62.37 4.23 26.68
C MET A 1 -62.61 2.78 26.26
N ARG A 2 -63.70 2.10 26.69
CA ARG A 2 -63.98 0.70 26.30
C ARG A 2 -64.11 0.47 24.77
N GLU A 3 -64.65 1.43 24.01
CA GLU A 3 -64.79 1.30 22.56
C GLU A 3 -63.46 1.38 21.80
N TRP A 4 -62.53 2.24 22.23
CA TRP A 4 -61.20 2.36 21.61
C TRP A 4 -60.41 1.05 21.75
N TRP A 5 -60.46 0.43 22.93
CA TRP A 5 -59.85 -0.89 23.15
C TRP A 5 -60.51 -2.02 22.36
N LYS A 6 -61.82 -1.94 22.12
CA LYS A 6 -62.56 -2.90 21.28
C LYS A 6 -62.38 -2.66 19.78
N SER A 7 -61.97 -1.45 19.36
CA SER A 7 -61.82 -1.06 17.95
C SER A 7 -60.58 -1.65 17.25
N GLY A 8 -59.67 -2.31 17.99
CA GLY A 8 -58.41 -2.82 17.44
C GLY A 8 -57.33 -1.74 17.22
N ALA A 9 -57.69 -0.45 17.20
CA ALA A 9 -56.78 0.66 16.97
C ALA A 9 -55.54 0.70 17.89
N PRO A 10 -55.62 0.40 19.22
CA PRO A 10 -54.44 0.38 20.08
C PRO A 10 -53.41 -0.66 19.65
N TRP A 11 -53.87 -1.82 19.17
CA TRP A 11 -52.99 -2.90 18.71
C TRP A 11 -52.30 -2.55 17.41
N ILE A 12 -52.94 -1.75 16.53
CA ILE A 12 -52.32 -1.24 15.30
C ILE A 12 -51.19 -0.26 15.64
N TRP A 13 -51.42 0.67 16.56
CA TRP A 13 -50.40 1.61 17.03
C TRP A 13 -49.25 0.91 17.75
N LEU A 14 -49.54 -0.10 18.57
CA LEU A 14 -48.52 -0.88 19.27
C LEU A 14 -47.64 -1.66 18.30
N ASN A 15 -48.23 -2.31 17.29
CA ASN A 15 -47.47 -2.99 16.23
C ASN A 15 -46.66 -1.99 15.39
N GLY A 16 -47.25 -0.86 15.00
CA GLY A 16 -46.54 0.20 14.27
C GLY A 16 -45.37 0.78 15.07
N GLY A 17 -45.55 1.00 16.37
CA GLY A 17 -44.50 1.43 17.29
C GLY A 17 -43.41 0.36 17.45
N ALA A 18 -43.78 -0.91 17.63
CA ALA A 18 -42.83 -2.01 17.73
C ALA A 18 -42.01 -2.19 16.45
N VAL A 19 -42.63 -2.09 15.27
CA VAL A 19 -41.94 -2.11 13.97
C VAL A 19 -40.99 -0.93 13.84
N THR A 20 -41.40 0.28 14.23
CA THR A 20 -40.54 1.47 14.19
C THR A 20 -39.32 1.33 15.10
N ILE A 21 -39.52 0.85 16.33
CA ILE A 21 -38.42 0.58 17.28
C ILE A 21 -37.49 -0.51 16.71
N SER A 22 -38.06 -1.57 16.13
CA SER A 22 -37.29 -2.64 15.49
C SER A 22 -36.44 -2.09 14.33
N MET A 23 -37.02 -1.21 13.52
CA MET A 23 -36.32 -0.53 12.42
C MET A 23 -35.17 0.34 12.94
N ILE A 24 -35.40 1.14 13.99
CA ILE A 24 -34.37 1.97 14.64
C ILE A 24 -33.25 1.10 15.20
N MET A 25 -33.56 -0.03 15.84
CA MET A 25 -32.55 -0.95 16.36
C MET A 25 -31.71 -1.56 15.23
N VAL A 26 -32.34 -1.99 14.13
CA VAL A 26 -31.62 -2.55 12.98
C VAL A 26 -30.70 -1.50 12.35
N PHE A 27 -31.21 -0.30 12.04
CA PHE A 27 -30.37 0.76 11.49
C PHE A 27 -29.31 1.25 12.46
N GLY A 28 -29.62 1.33 13.76
CA GLY A 28 -28.68 1.69 14.80
C GLY A 28 -27.54 0.67 14.92
N LEU A 29 -27.86 -0.63 14.86
CA LEU A 29 -26.86 -1.69 14.83
C LEU A 29 -26.02 -1.63 13.56
N LEU A 30 -26.63 -1.45 12.39
CA LEU A 30 -25.90 -1.32 11.13
C LEU A 30 -24.96 -0.11 11.15
N LEU A 31 -25.41 1.04 11.65
CA LEU A 31 -24.59 2.24 11.81
C LEU A 31 -23.45 2.01 12.79
N LEU A 32 -23.71 1.37 13.94
CA LEU A 32 -22.69 1.04 14.93
C LEU A 32 -21.60 0.14 14.33
N ILE A 33 -22.00 -0.89 13.59
CA ILE A 33 -21.07 -1.79 12.89
C ILE A 33 -20.27 -1.01 11.84
N LEU A 34 -20.92 -0.14 11.07
CA LEU A 34 -20.26 0.64 10.03
C LEU A 34 -19.22 1.58 10.62
N VAL A 35 -19.56 2.33 11.68
CA VAL A 35 -18.63 3.25 12.37
C VAL A 35 -17.47 2.51 13.03
N ARG A 36 -17.75 1.41 13.75
CA ARG A 36 -16.72 0.57 14.39
C ARG A 36 -15.82 -0.11 13.36
N GLY A 37 -16.37 -0.50 12.22
CA GLY A 37 -15.62 -1.14 11.13
C GLY A 37 -14.78 -0.15 10.32
N PHE A 38 -15.30 1.05 10.05
CA PHE A 38 -14.63 2.04 9.19
C PHE A 38 -13.28 2.49 9.72
N GLY A 39 -13.13 2.57 11.04
CA GLY A 39 -11.85 2.95 11.67
C GLY A 39 -10.70 2.02 11.30
N ASN A 40 -10.96 0.74 11.02
CA ASN A 40 -9.92 -0.22 10.61
C ASN A 40 -9.49 -0.05 9.14
N PHE A 41 -10.33 0.59 8.31
CA PHE A 41 -10.02 0.88 6.91
C PHE A 41 -9.55 2.32 6.70
N TRP A 42 -9.63 3.15 7.73
CA TRP A 42 -9.18 4.54 7.65
C TRP A 42 -7.66 4.60 7.69
N PRO A 43 -7.01 5.39 6.81
CA PRO A 43 -5.57 5.58 6.85
C PRO A 43 -5.11 6.09 8.22
N HIS A 44 -4.10 5.44 8.80
CA HIS A 44 -3.50 5.95 10.02
C HIS A 44 -2.76 7.26 9.74
N PRO A 45 -2.88 8.27 10.62
CA PRO A 45 -2.12 9.50 10.47
C PRO A 45 -0.62 9.19 10.62
N VAL A 46 0.19 9.95 9.89
CA VAL A 46 1.66 9.83 9.92
C VAL A 46 2.20 10.93 10.80
N LEU A 47 2.79 10.55 11.92
CA LEU A 47 3.43 11.47 12.84
C LEU A 47 4.84 11.83 12.36
N GLU A 48 5.26 13.03 12.73
CA GLU A 48 6.62 13.56 12.61
C GLU A 48 7.03 14.07 13.98
N THR A 49 8.17 13.61 14.50
CA THR A 49 8.73 14.00 15.81
C THR A 49 10.26 13.89 15.78
N GLU A 50 10.92 14.37 16.82
CA GLU A 50 12.34 14.18 17.07
C GLU A 50 12.53 13.26 18.28
N TYR A 51 13.53 12.38 18.21
CA TYR A 51 13.84 11.42 19.26
C TYR A 51 15.28 11.60 19.71
N MET A 52 15.45 12.00 20.97
CA MET A 52 16.76 12.09 21.62
C MET A 52 17.05 10.78 22.34
N ALA A 53 17.67 9.82 21.64
CA ALA A 53 17.94 8.52 22.25
C ALA A 53 18.74 8.68 23.57
N PRO A 54 18.49 7.85 24.60
CA PRO A 54 19.23 7.90 25.85
C PRO A 54 20.75 7.81 25.59
N GLY A 55 21.50 8.82 26.02
CA GLY A 55 22.95 8.91 25.82
C GLY A 55 23.41 9.28 24.41
N ALA A 56 22.50 9.67 23.51
CA ALA A 56 22.86 10.23 22.21
C ALA A 56 23.10 11.74 22.30
N ASP A 57 24.05 12.24 21.51
CA ASP A 57 24.36 13.68 21.44
C ASP A 57 23.46 14.44 20.46
N THR A 58 22.76 13.72 19.57
CA THR A 58 21.93 14.31 18.51
C THR A 58 20.58 13.63 18.43
N ALA A 59 19.53 14.43 18.36
CA ALA A 59 18.19 13.94 18.07
C ALA A 59 18.11 13.40 16.64
N VAL A 60 17.31 12.35 16.46
CA VAL A 60 16.97 11.81 15.14
C VAL A 60 15.51 12.09 14.82
N ARG A 61 15.24 12.51 13.59
CA ARG A 61 13.88 12.74 13.13
C ARG A 61 13.19 11.41 12.84
N VAL A 62 11.99 11.24 13.42
CA VAL A 62 11.15 10.06 13.28
C VAL A 62 9.90 10.45 12.51
N VAL A 63 9.64 9.75 11.41
CA VAL A 63 8.40 9.85 10.64
C VAL A 63 7.81 8.46 10.54
N GLY A 64 6.51 8.32 10.80
CA GLY A 64 5.87 7.02 10.67
C GLY A 64 4.46 6.95 11.25
N GLU A 65 3.92 5.75 11.28
CA GLU A 65 2.60 5.47 11.86
C GLU A 65 2.74 4.82 13.23
N LEU A 66 2.05 5.35 14.23
CA LEU A 66 1.95 4.69 15.54
C LEU A 66 1.21 3.35 15.37
N ARG A 67 1.85 2.26 15.82
CA ARG A 67 1.26 0.91 15.79
C ARG A 67 0.81 0.43 17.15
N ARG A 68 1.61 0.71 18.17
CA ARG A 68 1.35 0.22 19.52
C ARG A 68 2.03 1.12 20.53
N SER A 69 1.39 1.28 21.68
CA SER A 69 2.00 1.82 22.89
C SER A 69 2.00 0.74 23.97
N GLU A 70 3.11 0.60 24.67
CA GLU A 70 3.31 -0.39 25.72
C GLU A 70 3.80 0.31 26.99
N MET A 71 3.29 -0.11 28.15
CA MET A 71 3.79 0.33 29.46
C MET A 71 4.77 -0.70 29.99
N LEU A 72 5.96 -0.25 30.37
CA LEU A 72 7.02 -1.04 30.98
C LEU A 72 7.31 -0.50 32.38
N THR A 73 7.89 -1.32 33.25
CA THR A 73 8.34 -0.83 34.56
C THR A 73 9.62 -0.02 34.40
N GLY A 74 9.78 1.05 35.18
CA GLY A 74 11.01 1.83 35.21
C GLY A 74 12.22 0.98 35.57
N GLN A 75 12.03 -0.03 36.44
CA GLN A 75 13.06 -1.03 36.75
C GLN A 75 13.53 -1.79 35.51
N ALA A 76 12.63 -2.33 34.69
CA ALA A 76 13.01 -3.09 33.49
C ALA A 76 13.77 -2.22 32.46
N MET A 77 13.42 -0.94 32.37
CA MET A 77 14.11 0.01 31.48
C MET A 77 15.51 0.37 31.99
N ARG A 78 15.66 0.57 33.30
CA ARG A 78 16.98 0.75 33.95
C ARG A 78 17.87 -0.48 33.78
N GLU A 79 17.32 -1.68 33.95
CA GLU A 79 18.04 -2.94 33.71
C GLU A 79 18.48 -3.10 32.24
N ALA A 80 17.71 -2.52 31.30
CA ALA A 80 18.07 -2.45 29.89
C ALA A 80 19.09 -1.34 29.56
N GLY A 81 19.59 -0.61 30.57
CA GLY A 81 20.60 0.43 30.40
C GLY A 81 20.06 1.80 30.00
N VAL A 82 18.75 2.03 30.14
CA VAL A 82 18.12 3.33 29.89
C VAL A 82 18.15 4.18 31.15
N ASP A 83 18.59 5.43 31.04
CA ASP A 83 18.59 6.39 32.15
C ASP A 83 17.17 6.89 32.43
N ILE A 84 16.49 6.27 33.39
CA ILE A 84 15.12 6.59 33.83
C ILE A 84 15.15 6.95 35.33
N PRO A 85 14.56 8.09 35.75
CA PRO A 85 14.50 8.51 37.16
C PRO A 85 13.97 7.44 38.11
N GLU A 86 14.58 7.28 39.30
CA GLU A 86 14.22 6.20 40.23
C GLU A 86 12.75 6.20 40.66
N ASP A 87 12.17 7.39 40.82
CA ASP A 87 10.78 7.63 41.20
C ASP A 87 9.78 7.32 40.07
N GLN A 88 10.24 7.21 38.83
CA GLN A 88 9.41 6.81 37.71
C GLN A 88 9.22 5.29 37.68
N LEU A 89 8.05 4.85 38.13
CA LEU A 89 7.68 3.43 38.22
C LEU A 89 7.26 2.84 36.87
N LEU A 90 6.72 3.66 35.97
CA LEU A 90 6.21 3.23 34.67
C LEU A 90 6.78 4.12 33.57
N VAL A 91 7.14 3.48 32.46
CA VAL A 91 7.70 4.11 31.26
C VAL A 91 6.86 3.69 30.06
N GLN A 92 6.47 4.64 29.22
CA GLN A 92 5.74 4.35 27.99
C GLN A 92 6.71 4.23 26.82
N ARG A 93 6.47 3.25 25.95
CA ARG A 93 7.23 3.07 24.71
C ARG A 93 6.28 2.86 23.54
N HIS A 94 6.58 3.51 22.43
CA HIS A 94 5.83 3.45 21.18
C HIS A 94 6.55 2.60 20.15
N LEU A 95 5.81 1.69 19.51
CA LEU A 95 6.21 1.04 18.27
C LEU A 95 5.70 1.87 17.10
N ILE A 96 6.62 2.45 16.33
CA ILE A 96 6.32 3.27 15.16
C ILE A 96 6.76 2.51 13.91
N LYS A 97 5.85 2.39 12.93
CA LYS A 97 6.18 1.92 11.58
C LYS A 97 6.77 3.08 10.80
N MET A 98 8.09 3.09 10.62
CA MET A 98 8.80 4.15 9.91
C MET A 98 8.87 3.93 8.39
N GLY A 99 8.67 2.69 7.94
CA GLY A 99 8.84 2.32 6.52
C GLY A 99 10.23 2.67 5.98
N ASN A 100 10.29 3.02 4.70
CA ASN A 100 11.51 3.45 4.00
C ASN A 100 12.68 2.47 4.21
N ARG A 101 12.43 1.17 4.12
CA ARG A 101 13.43 0.12 4.43
C ARG A 101 14.74 0.27 3.68
N ASP A 102 14.65 0.78 2.46
CA ASP A 102 15.76 1.10 1.56
C ASP A 102 16.61 2.31 2.02
N VAL A 103 16.07 3.17 2.87
CA VAL A 103 16.76 4.35 3.43
C VAL A 103 17.24 4.07 4.86
N THR A 104 16.33 3.58 5.72
CA THR A 104 16.57 3.45 7.17
C THR A 104 17.05 2.05 7.59
N GLY A 105 16.97 1.07 6.69
CA GLY A 105 17.31 -0.34 6.95
C GLY A 105 16.26 -1.11 7.77
N ARG A 106 15.23 -0.45 8.32
CA ARG A 106 14.23 -1.06 9.21
C ARG A 106 12.84 -0.44 9.04
N ASP A 107 11.82 -1.29 9.03
CA ASP A 107 10.43 -0.84 8.87
C ASP A 107 9.79 -0.35 10.19
N PHE A 108 10.34 -0.77 11.33
CA PHE A 108 9.78 -0.51 12.66
C PHE A 108 10.86 -0.07 13.64
N GLY A 109 10.48 0.81 14.57
CA GLY A 109 11.33 1.28 15.66
C GLY A 109 10.55 1.42 16.95
N TYR A 110 11.20 1.08 18.06
CA TYR A 110 10.69 1.36 19.39
C TYR A 110 11.30 2.67 19.90
N PHE A 111 10.45 3.55 20.42
CA PHE A 111 10.80 4.89 20.89
C PHE A 111 10.19 5.10 22.27
N ILE A 112 11.00 5.54 23.22
CA ILE A 112 10.56 5.80 24.60
C ILE A 112 9.93 7.20 24.63
N ASP A 113 8.74 7.30 25.21
CA ASP A 113 7.95 8.54 25.18
C ASP A 113 8.67 9.71 25.85
N ASP A 114 9.36 9.46 26.96
CA ASP A 114 10.15 10.45 27.71
C ASP A 114 11.24 11.15 26.88
N PHE A 115 11.63 10.55 25.76
CA PHE A 115 12.69 11.02 24.86
C PHE A 115 12.15 11.49 23.50
N LEU A 116 10.83 11.49 23.31
CA LEU A 116 10.18 12.02 22.12
C LEU A 116 9.80 13.48 22.35
N GLU A 117 10.05 14.30 21.33
CA GLU A 117 9.49 15.64 21.28
C GLU A 117 8.01 15.63 20.84
N GLU A 118 7.39 16.81 20.80
CA GLU A 118 5.99 16.98 20.39
C GLU A 118 5.70 16.31 19.04
N TRP A 119 4.61 15.53 18.99
CA TRP A 119 4.17 14.88 17.77
C TRP A 119 3.44 15.87 16.86
N ARG A 120 3.89 15.95 15.61
CA ARG A 120 3.27 16.76 14.56
C ARG A 120 2.67 15.88 13.49
N TYR A 121 1.60 16.37 12.86
CA TYR A 121 0.91 15.68 11.77
C TYR A 121 0.84 16.58 10.52
N PRO A 122 1.94 16.72 9.76
CA PRO A 122 1.98 17.60 8.60
C PRO A 122 0.98 17.14 7.53
N LYS A 123 0.15 18.06 7.02
CA LYS A 123 -0.86 17.75 5.98
C LYS A 123 -0.25 17.29 4.65
N ASP A 124 0.97 17.72 4.36
CA ASP A 124 1.71 17.38 3.15
C ASP A 124 2.42 16.02 3.23
N MET A 125 2.39 15.36 4.38
CA MET A 125 2.96 14.03 4.56
C MET A 125 2.23 13.01 3.69
N ALA A 126 2.97 12.34 2.82
CA ALA A 126 2.45 11.33 1.92
C ALA A 126 2.95 9.93 2.29
N VAL A 127 2.09 8.95 2.02
CA VAL A 127 2.41 7.53 2.07
C VAL A 127 2.36 7.01 0.64
N LEU A 128 3.43 6.34 0.21
CA LEU A 128 3.48 5.61 -1.05
C LEU A 128 3.53 4.11 -0.73
N GLU A 129 2.47 3.39 -1.03
CA GLU A 129 2.49 1.93 -1.03
C GLU A 129 3.28 1.48 -2.25
N ARG A 130 4.46 0.91 -2.05
CA ARG A 130 5.34 0.46 -3.14
C ARG A 130 5.19 -1.02 -3.39
N ARG A 131 5.45 -1.42 -4.63
CA ARG A 131 5.46 -2.82 -5.07
C ARG A 131 6.58 -3.62 -4.42
N GLU A 132 7.68 -2.95 -4.13
CA GLU A 132 8.86 -3.49 -3.47
C GLU A 132 9.21 -2.62 -2.26
N TRP A 133 9.91 -3.19 -1.27
CA TRP A 133 10.45 -2.44 -0.11
C TRP A 133 9.41 -1.78 0.81
N GLY A 134 8.13 -2.16 0.70
CA GLY A 134 7.06 -1.69 1.57
C GLY A 134 6.74 -0.20 1.43
N ASP A 135 6.02 0.34 2.40
CA ASP A 135 5.56 1.73 2.37
C ASP A 135 6.72 2.72 2.47
N PHE A 136 6.58 3.81 1.71
CA PHE A 136 7.43 4.98 1.83
C PHE A 136 6.67 6.14 2.48
N PHE A 137 7.22 6.70 3.55
CA PHE A 137 6.74 7.90 4.23
C PHE A 137 7.65 9.08 3.92
N GLY A 138 7.05 10.19 3.48
CA GLY A 138 7.80 11.40 3.24
C GLY A 138 6.98 12.52 2.60
N LYS A 139 7.66 13.65 2.35
CA LYS A 139 7.03 14.83 1.75
C LYS A 139 7.34 14.90 0.26
N PRO A 140 6.34 15.02 -0.62
CA PRO A 140 6.58 15.14 -2.04
C PRO A 140 7.21 16.51 -2.36
N LEU A 141 8.32 16.53 -3.11
CA LEU A 141 9.05 17.75 -3.45
C LEU A 141 8.83 18.18 -4.88
N ARG A 142 8.97 17.25 -5.83
CA ARG A 142 8.81 17.52 -7.26
C ARG A 142 8.45 16.26 -8.04
N LEU A 143 7.67 16.44 -9.11
CA LEU A 143 7.36 15.41 -10.09
C LEU A 143 8.29 15.57 -11.29
N LEU A 144 8.83 14.46 -11.77
CA LEU A 144 9.76 14.42 -12.90
C LEU A 144 9.16 13.66 -14.07
N GLU A 145 9.41 14.18 -15.28
CA GLU A 145 9.20 13.49 -16.55
C GLU A 145 10.55 13.37 -17.26
N ARG A 146 11.03 12.14 -17.47
CA ARG A 146 12.33 11.86 -18.09
C ARG A 146 13.46 12.68 -17.45
N GLY A 147 13.42 12.81 -16.11
CA GLY A 147 14.40 13.56 -15.32
C GLY A 147 14.14 15.07 -15.22
N ASN A 148 13.24 15.64 -16.01
CA ASN A 148 12.92 17.07 -15.96
C ASN A 148 11.78 17.35 -14.99
N THR A 149 11.88 18.42 -14.20
CA THR A 149 10.81 18.81 -13.28
C THR A 149 9.60 19.34 -14.05
N VAL A 150 8.43 18.74 -13.80
CA VAL A 150 7.16 19.10 -14.48
C VAL A 150 6.10 19.64 -13.53
N ALA A 151 6.17 19.33 -12.23
CA ALA A 151 5.27 19.89 -11.23
C ALA A 151 5.94 20.03 -9.86
N VAL A 152 5.60 21.09 -9.15
CA VAL A 152 6.03 21.45 -7.79
C VAL A 152 4.89 22.15 -7.04
N GLY A 153 4.98 22.25 -5.72
CA GLY A 153 4.01 22.96 -4.89
C GLY A 153 2.58 22.40 -5.03
N ASP A 154 1.58 23.28 -5.07
CA ASP A 154 0.17 22.90 -5.08
C ASP A 154 -0.25 22.04 -6.29
N ALA A 155 0.43 22.22 -7.43
CA ALA A 155 0.18 21.45 -8.64
C ALA A 155 0.73 20.02 -8.58
N LEU A 156 1.68 19.75 -7.67
CA LEU A 156 2.39 18.47 -7.60
C LEU A 156 1.44 17.31 -7.36
N TRP A 157 0.64 17.37 -6.29
CA TRP A 157 -0.12 16.20 -5.84
C TRP A 157 -1.24 15.79 -6.81
N PRO A 158 -2.09 16.70 -7.34
CA PRO A 158 -3.05 16.36 -8.39
C PRO A 158 -2.34 15.81 -9.64
N GLU A 159 -1.23 16.46 -9.99
CA GLU A 159 -0.21 16.04 -10.95
C GLU A 159 0.10 14.54 -10.91
N PHE A 160 0.72 14.21 -9.80
CA PHE A 160 1.21 12.91 -9.46
C PHE A 160 0.09 11.86 -9.45
N GLN A 161 -1.07 12.17 -8.87
CA GLN A 161 -2.20 11.24 -8.80
C GLN A 161 -2.72 10.83 -10.19
N GLN A 162 -2.78 11.77 -11.14
CA GLN A 162 -3.14 11.47 -12.52
C GLN A 162 -2.12 10.56 -13.19
N ARG A 163 -0.83 10.86 -13.04
CA ARG A 163 0.25 10.06 -13.65
C ARG A 163 0.39 8.69 -13.01
N LEU A 164 0.13 8.57 -11.71
CA LEU A 164 0.16 7.30 -10.99
C LEU A 164 -0.92 6.34 -11.52
N ARG A 165 -2.15 6.83 -11.76
CA ARG A 165 -3.21 6.02 -12.38
C ARG A 165 -2.76 5.47 -13.74
N ARG A 166 -2.23 6.33 -14.60
CA ARG A 166 -1.69 5.92 -15.90
C ARG A 166 -0.56 4.89 -15.76
N SER A 167 0.35 5.08 -14.81
CA SER A 167 1.45 4.15 -14.55
C SER A 167 0.94 2.79 -14.07
N ASN A 168 -0.13 2.76 -13.28
CA ASN A 168 -0.78 1.52 -12.85
C ASN A 168 -1.48 0.82 -14.01
N ASP A 169 -2.16 1.57 -14.89
CA ASP A 169 -2.79 1.00 -16.09
C ASP A 169 -1.74 0.33 -17.01
N LEU A 170 -0.59 0.99 -17.22
CA LEU A 170 0.54 0.42 -17.97
C LEU A 170 1.09 -0.84 -17.29
N PHE A 171 1.22 -0.83 -15.97
CA PHE A 171 1.66 -2.00 -15.21
C PHE A 171 0.69 -3.18 -15.39
N ASP A 172 -0.62 -2.93 -15.33
CA ASP A 172 -1.63 -3.97 -15.52
C ASP A 172 -1.60 -4.55 -16.94
N GLU A 173 -1.38 -3.71 -17.97
CA GLU A 173 -1.20 -4.17 -19.36
C GLU A 173 0.04 -5.05 -19.51
N ILE A 174 1.18 -4.62 -18.96
CA ILE A 174 2.44 -5.40 -18.94
C ILE A 174 2.17 -6.77 -18.32
N ARG A 175 1.49 -6.81 -17.17
CA ARG A 175 1.18 -8.07 -16.46
C ARG A 175 0.25 -8.97 -17.22
N GLY A 176 -0.73 -8.40 -17.92
CA GLY A 176 -1.63 -9.13 -18.81
C GLY A 176 -0.86 -9.82 -19.95
N ILE A 177 0.11 -9.13 -20.55
CA ILE A 177 0.95 -9.70 -21.62
C ILE A 177 1.89 -10.77 -21.07
N GLU A 178 2.63 -10.48 -19.99
CA GLU A 178 3.60 -11.41 -19.39
C GLU A 178 2.95 -12.73 -18.96
N ARG A 179 1.88 -12.64 -18.15
CA ARG A 179 1.26 -13.83 -17.53
C ARG A 179 0.21 -14.47 -18.42
N GLY A 180 -0.49 -13.69 -19.22
CA GLY A 180 -1.54 -14.16 -20.11
C GLY A 180 -0.99 -14.58 -21.46
N ALA A 181 -0.67 -13.59 -22.30
CA ALA A 181 -0.33 -13.83 -23.71
C ALA A 181 0.98 -14.64 -23.86
N ILE A 182 2.07 -14.17 -23.25
CA ILE A 182 3.36 -14.87 -23.29
C ILE A 182 3.28 -16.21 -22.57
N GLY A 183 2.57 -16.28 -21.43
CA GLY A 183 2.30 -17.54 -20.75
C GLY A 183 1.64 -18.58 -21.66
N ASN A 184 0.65 -18.17 -22.45
CA ASN A 184 -0.02 -19.04 -23.43
C ASN A 184 0.92 -19.48 -24.57
N VAL A 185 1.69 -18.56 -25.13
CA VAL A 185 2.66 -18.85 -26.20
C VAL A 185 3.71 -19.84 -25.70
N ASN A 186 4.26 -19.62 -24.50
CA ASN A 186 5.21 -20.52 -23.87
C ASN A 186 4.64 -21.92 -23.64
N PHE A 187 3.38 -22.01 -23.20
CA PHE A 187 2.69 -23.29 -23.06
C PHE A 187 2.56 -24.03 -24.41
N ARG A 188 2.20 -23.32 -25.49
CA ARG A 188 2.08 -23.90 -26.84
C ARG A 188 3.44 -24.34 -27.39
N ILE A 189 4.48 -23.54 -27.14
CA ILE A 189 5.88 -23.86 -27.44
C ILE A 189 6.29 -25.17 -26.76
N GLU A 190 6.00 -25.30 -25.47
CA GLU A 190 6.34 -26.50 -24.70
C GLU A 190 5.57 -27.71 -25.21
N ARG A 191 4.32 -27.53 -25.65
CA ARG A 191 3.54 -28.59 -26.28
C ARG A 191 4.17 -29.10 -27.58
N VAL A 192 4.68 -28.21 -28.43
CA VAL A 192 5.43 -28.60 -29.65
C VAL A 192 6.67 -29.42 -29.28
N ARG A 193 7.42 -29.00 -28.25
CA ARG A 193 8.60 -29.73 -27.75
C ARG A 193 8.24 -31.14 -27.26
N LEU A 194 7.14 -31.27 -26.52
CA LEU A 194 6.66 -32.55 -25.99
C LEU A 194 6.13 -33.46 -27.10
N ASP A 195 5.45 -32.91 -28.11
CA ASP A 195 4.95 -33.67 -29.25
C ASP A 195 6.11 -34.24 -30.08
N ARG A 196 7.15 -33.44 -30.32
CA ARG A 196 8.41 -33.89 -30.94
C ARG A 196 9.03 -35.04 -30.14
N ARG A 197 9.21 -34.83 -28.83
CA ARG A 197 9.81 -35.85 -27.95
C ARG A 197 8.99 -37.15 -27.92
N ARG A 198 7.67 -37.05 -27.99
CA ARG A 198 6.77 -38.22 -28.06
C ARG A 198 6.94 -38.98 -29.38
N ALA A 199 7.08 -38.28 -30.50
CA ALA A 199 7.30 -38.89 -31.80
C ALA A 199 8.67 -39.59 -31.88
N GLU A 200 9.72 -38.98 -31.32
CA GLU A 200 11.05 -39.60 -31.19
C GLU A 200 10.98 -40.92 -30.41
N LEU A 201 10.37 -40.90 -29.22
CA LEU A 201 10.27 -42.09 -28.36
C LEU A 201 9.44 -43.22 -28.97
N ARG A 202 8.51 -42.90 -29.88
CA ARG A 202 7.67 -43.88 -30.59
C ARG A 202 8.26 -44.33 -31.92
N GLY A 203 9.37 -43.73 -32.37
CA GLY A 203 9.94 -43.99 -33.68
C GLY A 203 9.06 -43.51 -34.84
N THR A 204 8.14 -42.57 -34.60
CA THR A 204 7.19 -42.05 -35.61
C THR A 204 7.57 -40.65 -36.11
N LEU A 205 8.79 -40.18 -35.83
CA LEU A 205 9.26 -38.88 -36.28
C LEU A 205 9.71 -38.98 -37.75
N THR A 206 8.83 -38.61 -38.68
CA THR A 206 9.17 -38.51 -40.10
C THR A 206 9.67 -37.10 -40.45
N ALA A 207 10.28 -36.94 -41.62
CA ALA A 207 10.75 -35.63 -42.10
C ALA A 207 9.59 -34.63 -42.26
N GLU A 208 8.42 -35.11 -42.69
CA GLU A 208 7.21 -34.30 -42.82
C GLU A 208 6.71 -33.80 -41.47
N LEU A 209 6.68 -34.69 -40.46
CA LEU A 209 6.26 -34.32 -39.10
C LEU A 209 7.24 -33.36 -38.43
N GLU A 210 8.55 -33.56 -38.61
CA GLU A 210 9.57 -32.63 -38.11
C GLU A 210 9.41 -31.25 -38.76
N ALA A 211 9.18 -31.18 -40.08
CA ALA A 211 8.93 -29.92 -40.78
C ALA A 211 7.65 -29.22 -40.28
N GLU A 212 6.57 -29.96 -40.03
CA GLU A 212 5.34 -29.41 -39.47
C GLU A 212 5.55 -28.84 -38.06
N LEU A 213 6.22 -29.58 -37.18
CA LEU A 213 6.52 -29.13 -35.81
C LEU A 213 7.42 -27.88 -35.83
N GLN A 214 8.39 -27.83 -36.75
CA GLN A 214 9.24 -26.66 -36.94
C GLN A 214 8.47 -25.45 -37.43
N GLN A 215 7.53 -25.60 -38.38
CA GLN A 215 6.66 -24.50 -38.82
C GLN A 215 5.78 -23.98 -37.69
N ARG A 216 5.17 -24.89 -36.90
CA ARG A 216 4.38 -24.51 -35.72
C ARG A 216 5.22 -23.73 -34.71
N ARG A 217 6.45 -24.19 -34.47
CA ARG A 217 7.39 -23.50 -33.58
C ARG A 217 7.74 -22.10 -34.08
N GLN A 218 8.08 -21.96 -35.35
CA GLN A 218 8.41 -20.67 -35.96
C GLN A 218 7.25 -19.67 -35.89
N ALA A 219 6.01 -20.12 -36.11
CA ALA A 219 4.84 -19.27 -35.97
C ALA A 219 4.65 -18.76 -34.52
N LEU A 220 4.90 -19.61 -33.53
CA LEU A 220 4.85 -19.23 -32.11
C LEU A 220 5.97 -18.27 -31.73
N ASP A 221 7.18 -18.47 -32.25
CA ASP A 221 8.31 -17.57 -32.01
C ASP A 221 8.04 -16.18 -32.63
N ALA A 222 7.38 -16.12 -33.79
CA ALA A 222 6.94 -14.85 -34.38
C ALA A 222 5.86 -14.14 -33.54
N GLU A 223 4.89 -14.88 -33.00
CA GLU A 223 3.87 -14.36 -32.08
C GLU A 223 4.54 -13.80 -30.81
N TYR A 224 5.50 -14.54 -30.24
CA TYR A 224 6.29 -14.10 -29.09
C TYR A 224 7.02 -12.79 -29.37
N ALA A 225 7.71 -12.68 -30.51
CA ALA A 225 8.48 -11.49 -30.87
C ALA A 225 7.62 -10.22 -30.96
N VAL A 226 6.36 -10.32 -31.42
CA VAL A 226 5.41 -9.19 -31.44
C VAL A 226 5.05 -8.75 -30.01
N LEU A 227 4.79 -9.72 -29.12
CA LEU A 227 4.49 -9.43 -27.71
C LEU A 227 5.68 -8.79 -26.99
N GLU A 228 6.89 -9.26 -27.28
CA GLU A 228 8.13 -8.71 -26.73
C GLU A 228 8.34 -7.25 -27.17
N GLN A 229 8.11 -6.94 -28.45
CA GLN A 229 8.16 -5.56 -28.94
C GLN A 229 7.15 -4.64 -28.23
N ARG A 230 5.94 -5.13 -27.99
CA ARG A 230 4.92 -4.38 -27.23
C ARG A 230 5.35 -4.15 -25.79
N LEU A 231 5.88 -5.17 -25.12
CA LEU A 231 6.39 -5.03 -23.74
C LEU A 231 7.50 -4.00 -23.65
N ASN A 232 8.45 -4.00 -24.58
CA ASN A 232 9.55 -3.03 -24.59
C ASN A 232 9.04 -1.58 -24.68
N GLN A 233 7.99 -1.33 -25.47
CA GLN A 233 7.34 -0.02 -25.55
C GLN A 233 6.66 0.34 -24.22
N LEU A 234 5.90 -0.57 -23.64
CA LEU A 234 5.20 -0.34 -22.37
C LEU A 234 6.17 -0.08 -21.21
N TYR A 235 7.29 -0.80 -21.13
CA TYR A 235 8.31 -0.53 -20.12
C TYR A 235 8.96 0.84 -20.31
N ALA A 236 9.22 1.26 -21.55
CA ALA A 236 9.75 2.58 -21.84
C ALA A 236 8.77 3.69 -21.41
N ASP A 237 7.47 3.50 -21.63
CA ASP A 237 6.42 4.42 -21.23
C ASP A 237 6.24 4.47 -19.70
N ALA A 238 6.33 3.32 -19.03
CA ALA A 238 6.24 3.21 -17.57
C ALA A 238 7.46 3.82 -16.86
N ALA A 239 8.64 3.78 -17.49
CA ALA A 239 9.86 4.39 -16.97
C ALA A 239 9.88 5.93 -17.06
N ARG A 240 8.87 6.54 -17.69
CA ARG A 240 8.86 7.98 -17.98
C ARG A 240 8.82 8.87 -16.74
N ASP A 241 8.01 8.50 -15.74
CA ASP A 241 7.66 9.39 -14.63
C ASP A 241 8.28 8.92 -13.30
N SER A 242 8.77 9.86 -12.50
CA SER A 242 9.25 9.62 -11.13
C SER A 242 8.89 10.78 -10.20
N ILE A 243 8.75 10.50 -8.91
CA ILE A 243 8.52 11.52 -7.87
C ILE A 243 9.76 11.62 -6.97
N VAL A 244 10.15 12.84 -6.62
CA VAL A 244 11.18 13.09 -5.62
C VAL A 244 10.51 13.36 -4.29
N MET A 245 10.86 12.56 -3.29
CA MET A 245 10.34 12.63 -1.93
C MET A 245 11.43 13.05 -0.96
N ARG A 246 11.08 13.78 0.10
CA ARG A 246 11.95 14.00 1.25
C ARG A 246 11.66 12.95 2.32
N ALA A 247 12.66 12.15 2.66
CA ALA A 247 12.59 11.17 3.74
C ALA A 247 12.73 11.81 5.14
N ALA A 248 12.60 11.01 6.20
CA ALA A 248 12.68 11.46 7.58
C ALA A 248 14.03 12.12 7.93
N ASP A 249 15.13 11.58 7.41
CA ASP A 249 16.50 12.08 7.59
C ASP A 249 16.81 13.32 6.74
N GLY A 250 15.84 13.82 5.97
CA GLY A 250 16.00 14.97 5.07
C GLY A 250 16.55 14.62 3.69
N SER A 251 16.93 13.36 3.42
CA SER A 251 17.42 12.94 2.12
C SER A 251 16.33 13.03 1.04
N GLU A 252 16.75 13.35 -0.19
CA GLU A 252 15.87 13.31 -1.37
C GLU A 252 15.95 11.92 -2.01
N VAL A 253 14.81 11.24 -2.11
CA VAL A 253 14.68 9.91 -2.71
C VAL A 253 13.83 10.01 -3.96
N THR A 254 14.36 9.57 -5.10
CA THR A 254 13.62 9.52 -6.36
C THR A 254 12.98 8.14 -6.55
N ILE A 255 11.66 8.10 -6.68
CA ILE A 255 10.88 6.86 -6.79
C ILE A 255 10.15 6.87 -8.13
N ARG A 256 10.32 5.81 -8.93
CA ARG A 256 9.61 5.69 -10.21
C ARG A 256 8.13 5.42 -9.94
N LEU A 257 7.24 6.03 -10.72
CA LEU A 257 5.80 5.79 -10.57
C LEU A 257 5.44 4.33 -10.84
N ALA A 258 6.19 3.64 -11.70
CA ALA A 258 6.03 2.21 -11.98
C ALA A 258 6.20 1.34 -10.72
N ASP A 259 6.94 1.80 -9.71
CA ASP A 259 7.20 1.07 -8.46
C ASP A 259 6.14 1.33 -7.39
N ILE A 260 5.17 2.21 -7.64
CA ILE A 260 4.13 2.62 -6.69
C ILE A 260 2.82 1.91 -7.06
N VAL A 261 2.10 1.41 -6.04
CA VAL A 261 0.76 0.83 -6.15
C VAL A 261 -0.28 1.90 -5.86
N LYS A 262 -0.16 2.56 -4.72
CA LYS A 262 -1.09 3.59 -4.23
C LYS A 262 -0.34 4.69 -3.52
N ALA A 263 -0.97 5.85 -3.44
CA ALA A 263 -0.43 6.97 -2.69
C ALA A 263 -1.54 7.85 -2.11
N TRP A 264 -1.38 8.28 -0.87
CA TRP A 264 -2.35 9.11 -0.15
C TRP A 264 -1.66 10.05 0.84
N GLN A 265 -2.36 11.11 1.27
CA GLN A 265 -1.91 12.04 2.31
C GLN A 265 -2.84 11.89 3.53
N PRO A 266 -2.54 10.96 4.46
CA PRO A 266 -3.50 10.58 5.51
C PRO A 266 -3.84 11.74 6.43
N ASN A 267 -2.87 12.59 6.75
CA ASN A 267 -3.06 13.74 7.64
C ASN A 267 -3.97 14.83 7.05
N ALA A 268 -4.14 14.87 5.72
CA ALA A 268 -5.07 15.76 5.05
C ALA A 268 -6.51 15.18 4.96
N MET A 269 -6.65 13.86 5.18
CA MET A 269 -7.93 13.15 5.14
C MET A 269 -8.58 13.07 6.53
N SER A 270 -7.77 12.98 7.57
CA SER A 270 -8.24 12.91 8.95
C SER A 270 -8.97 14.18 9.38
N VAL A 271 -10.08 14.02 10.10
CA VAL A 271 -10.63 15.11 10.92
C VAL A 271 -9.58 15.39 12.00
N PRO A 272 -9.16 16.66 12.22
CA PRO A 272 -8.20 16.97 13.27
C PRO A 272 -8.69 16.38 14.61
N ALA A 273 -7.78 15.72 15.31
CA ALA A 273 -8.00 15.25 16.67
C ALA A 273 -8.16 16.43 17.64
#